data_AF-A0A101F0N3-F1
#
_entry.id   AF-A0A101F0N3-F1
#
_cell.length_a   1.000
_cell.length_b   1.000
_cell.length_c   1.000
_cell.angle_alpha   90.00
_cell.angle_beta   90.00
_cell.angle_gamma   90.00
#
_symmetry.space_group_name_H-M   'P 1'
#
loop_
_entity.id
_entity.type
_entity.pdbx_description
1 polymer ?
#
loop_
_entity_poly.entity_id
_entity_poly.type
_entity_poly.pdbx_seq_one_letter_code
_entity_poly.pdbx_strand_id
1 'polypeptide(L)'
;MKTYIKNILKILSILADEIVVGIFLFFILPRAGIEVPLKPALAVIGFLIFKDVIAVKFLWEVFDKRVEVGPESLIGKEAMVVEELSPKGVVKVGNELWIAECINGMAKRREKVKIIEVRGTKLLVKRQE
;
A
#
# COMPACT_ATOMS: atom_id res chain seq x y z
N MET A 1 16.39 5.29 -9.47
CA MET A 1 16.00 4.49 -10.65
C MET A 1 14.73 3.65 -10.40
N LYS A 2 14.65 2.83 -9.33
CA LYS A 2 13.44 2.03 -9.00
C LYS A 2 12.12 2.82 -8.90
N THR A 3 12.14 4.02 -8.33
CA THR A 3 10.92 4.85 -8.18
C THR A 3 10.39 5.39 -9.52
N TYR A 4 11.29 5.84 -10.41
CA TYR A 4 10.91 6.31 -11.75
C TYR A 4 10.25 5.21 -12.57
N ILE A 5 10.81 3.99 -12.54
CA ILE A 5 10.25 2.83 -13.24
C ILE A 5 8.85 2.49 -12.71
N LYS A 6 8.65 2.53 -11.39
CA LYS A 6 7.34 2.30 -10.77
C LYS A 6 6.31 3.35 -11.20
N ASN A 7 6.70 4.62 -11.30
CA ASN A 7 5.78 5.68 -11.71
C ASN A 7 5.39 5.55 -13.18
N ILE A 8 6.34 5.21 -14.06
CA ILE A 8 6.07 4.94 -15.47
C ILE A 8 5.13 3.75 -15.63
N LEU A 9 5.35 2.66 -14.88
CA LEU A 9 4.50 1.48 -14.94
C LEU A 9 3.07 1.77 -14.46
N LYS A 10 2.92 2.60 -13.41
CA LYS A 10 1.62 3.07 -12.93
C LYS A 10 0.88 3.87 -14.02
N ILE A 11 1.56 4.81 -14.67
CA ILE A 11 0.96 5.63 -15.74
C ILE A 11 0.56 4.76 -16.93
N LEU A 12 1.43 3.84 -17.36
CA LEU A 12 1.11 2.90 -18.44
C LEU A 12 -0.08 2.01 -18.12
N SER A 13 -0.20 1.55 -16.86
CA SER A 13 -1.33 0.75 -16.42
C SER A 13 -2.65 1.53 -16.40
N ILE A 14 -2.60 2.84 -16.13
CA ILE A 14 -3.77 3.72 -16.14
C ILE A 14 -4.22 4.03 -17.57
N LEU A 15 -3.27 4.16 -18.50
CA LEU A 15 -3.55 4.54 -19.90
C LEU A 15 -3.80 3.34 -20.84
N ALA A 16 -3.83 2.12 -20.30
CA ALA A 16 -3.86 0.92 -21.10
C ALA A 16 -5.20 0.77 -21.84
N ASP A 17 -6.32 1.11 -21.19
CA ASP A 17 -7.66 1.04 -21.79
C ASP A 17 -7.84 2.06 -22.92
N GLU A 18 -7.27 3.25 -22.82
CA GLU A 18 -7.35 4.30 -23.85
C GLU A 18 -6.66 3.86 -25.15
N ILE A 19 -5.53 3.15 -25.03
CA ILE A 19 -4.84 2.57 -26.19
C ILE A 19 -5.72 1.51 -26.85
N VAL A 20 -6.34 0.63 -26.07
CA VAL A 20 -7.23 -0.42 -26.57
C VAL A 20 -8.45 0.20 -27.27
N VAL A 21 -9.08 1.21 -26.67
CA VAL A 21 -10.20 1.94 -27.26
C VAL A 21 -9.78 2.65 -28.54
N GLY A 22 -8.59 3.28 -28.56
CA GLY A 22 -8.04 3.91 -29.76
C GLY A 22 -7.87 2.92 -30.92
N ILE A 23 -7.27 1.76 -30.65
CA ILE A 23 -7.12 0.68 -31.65
C ILE A 23 -8.50 0.21 -32.12
N PHE A 24 -9.45 0.02 -31.21
CA PHE A 24 -10.78 -0.43 -31.55
C PHE A 24 -11.51 0.56 -32.47
N LEU A 25 -11.49 1.86 -32.13
CA LEU A 25 -12.16 2.91 -32.90
C LEU A 25 -11.52 3.16 -34.26
N PHE A 26 -10.18 3.18 -34.35
CA PHE A 26 -9.48 3.59 -35.58
C PHE A 26 -8.99 2.44 -36.46
N PHE A 27 -8.92 1.20 -35.96
CA PHE A 27 -8.47 0.05 -36.76
C PHE A 27 -9.51 -1.06 -36.91
N ILE A 28 -10.24 -1.39 -35.84
CA ILE A 28 -11.19 -2.51 -35.86
C ILE A 28 -12.50 -2.11 -36.55
N LEU A 29 -13.13 -1.01 -36.10
CA LEU A 29 -14.39 -0.54 -36.68
C LEU A 29 -14.27 -0.21 -38.18
N PRO A 30 -13.24 0.51 -38.65
CA PRO A 30 -13.10 0.78 -40.09
C PRO A 30 -12.87 -0.49 -40.91
N ARG A 31 -12.14 -1.47 -40.39
CA ARG A 31 -11.97 -2.79 -41.06
C ARG A 31 -13.27 -3.59 -41.12
N ALA A 32 -14.19 -3.36 -40.19
CA ALA A 32 -15.52 -3.95 -40.20
C ALA A 32 -16.51 -3.20 -41.12
N GLY A 33 -16.06 -2.16 -41.83
CA GLY A 33 -16.92 -1.35 -42.70
C GLY A 33 -17.72 -0.28 -41.96
N ILE A 34 -17.42 -0.04 -40.67
CA ILE A 34 -18.06 1.00 -39.87
C ILE A 34 -17.18 2.25 -39.95
N GLU A 35 -17.65 3.27 -40.67
CA GLU A 35 -17.01 4.57 -40.69
C GLU A 35 -17.23 5.28 -39.35
N VAL A 36 -16.14 5.59 -38.66
CA VAL A 36 -16.18 6.30 -37.38
C VAL A 36 -15.94 7.78 -37.62
N PRO A 37 -16.93 8.66 -37.39
CA PRO A 37 -16.72 10.09 -37.56
C PRO A 37 -15.72 10.61 -36.51
N LEU A 38 -14.85 11.53 -36.91
CA LEU A 38 -13.75 12.00 -36.05
C LEU A 38 -14.23 12.67 -34.75
N LYS A 39 -15.33 13.44 -34.82
CA LYS A 39 -15.88 14.18 -33.68
C LYS A 39 -16.31 13.28 -32.51
N PRO A 40 -17.19 12.27 -32.70
CA PRO A 40 -17.55 11.36 -31.63
C PRO A 40 -16.36 10.52 -31.14
N ALA A 41 -15.43 10.11 -32.02
CA ALA A 41 -14.22 9.40 -31.59
C ALA A 41 -13.38 10.24 -30.62
N LEU A 42 -13.14 11.52 -30.96
CA LEU A 42 -12.44 12.45 -30.08
C LEU A 42 -13.20 12.73 -28.78
N ALA A 43 -14.54 12.82 -28.84
CA ALA A 43 -15.36 13.00 -27.64
C ALA A 43 -15.23 11.81 -26.68
N VAL A 44 -15.24 10.58 -27.19
CA VAL A 44 -15.04 9.36 -26.39
C VAL A 44 -13.65 9.34 -25.77
N ILE A 45 -12.60 9.57 -26.55
CA ILE A 45 -11.22 9.59 -26.03
C ILE A 45 -11.04 10.71 -24.99
N GLY A 46 -11.55 11.91 -25.27
CA GLY A 46 -11.50 13.03 -24.32
C GLY A 46 -12.22 12.72 -23.01
N PHE A 47 -13.37 12.04 -23.07
CA PHE A 47 -14.08 11.61 -21.88
C PHE A 47 -13.31 10.57 -21.06
N LEU A 48 -12.65 9.60 -21.71
CA LEU A 48 -11.83 8.60 -21.02
C LEU A 48 -10.64 9.22 -20.29
N ILE A 49 -9.90 10.11 -20.97
CA ILE A 49 -8.79 10.85 -20.35
C ILE A 49 -9.30 11.69 -19.17
N PHE A 50 -10.45 12.35 -19.33
CA PHE A 50 -11.05 13.14 -18.25
C PHE A 50 -11.43 12.27 -17.03
N LYS A 51 -12.02 11.08 -17.27
CA LYS A 51 -12.26 10.06 -16.25
C LYS A 51 -10.97 9.72 -15.52
N ASP A 52 -9.86 9.48 -16.22
CA ASP A 52 -8.59 9.13 -15.59
C ASP A 52 -8.03 10.24 -14.73
N VAL A 53 -8.10 11.49 -15.16
CA VAL A 53 -7.64 12.63 -14.36
C VAL A 53 -8.39 12.70 -13.04
N ILE A 54 -9.71 12.50 -13.07
CA ILE A 54 -10.54 12.43 -11.87
C ILE A 54 -10.14 11.22 -11.03
N ALA A 55 -10.07 10.03 -11.63
CA ALA A 55 -9.74 8.80 -10.93
C ALA A 55 -8.37 8.91 -10.25
N VAL A 56 -7.35 9.37 -10.95
CA VAL A 56 -6.00 9.58 -10.40
C VAL A 56 -6.03 10.55 -9.23
N LYS A 57 -6.77 11.65 -9.29
CA LYS A 57 -6.88 12.59 -8.16
C LYS A 57 -7.47 11.93 -6.91
N PHE A 58 -8.50 11.10 -7.07
CA PHE A 58 -9.13 10.39 -5.94
C PHE A 58 -8.31 9.18 -5.46
N LEU A 59 -7.70 8.44 -6.39
CA LEU A 59 -6.93 7.24 -6.08
C LEU A 59 -5.51 7.54 -5.60
N TRP A 60 -4.95 8.73 -5.84
CA TRP A 60 -3.62 9.08 -5.36
C TRP A 60 -3.55 9.01 -3.83
N GLU A 61 -4.59 9.48 -3.12
CA GLU A 61 -4.66 9.38 -1.65
C GLU A 61 -4.68 7.92 -1.17
N VAL A 62 -5.25 7.01 -1.96
CA VAL A 62 -5.32 5.58 -1.64
C VAL A 62 -3.99 4.87 -1.94
N PHE A 63 -3.31 5.24 -3.04
CA PHE A 63 -2.05 4.62 -3.45
C PHE A 63 -0.82 5.15 -2.70
N ASP A 64 -0.90 6.34 -2.11
CA ASP A 64 0.20 6.95 -1.34
C ASP A 64 0.19 6.54 0.15
N LYS A 65 -0.92 5.94 0.62
CA LYS A 65 -0.84 5.03 1.76
C LYS A 65 -0.01 3.84 1.31
N ARG A 66 1.30 3.92 1.59
CA ARG A 66 2.13 2.72 1.67
C ARG A 66 1.35 1.77 2.55
N VAL A 67 0.87 0.69 1.94
CA VAL A 67 0.32 -0.40 2.70
C VAL A 67 1.51 -0.89 3.52
N GLU A 68 1.58 -0.48 4.78
CA GLU A 68 2.49 -1.08 5.76
C GLU A 68 1.92 -2.47 6.05
N VAL A 69 2.00 -3.36 5.06
CA VAL A 69 1.68 -4.77 5.20
C VAL A 69 2.95 -5.47 5.64
N GLY A 70 2.88 -6.10 6.80
CA GLY A 70 3.95 -6.93 7.34
C GLY A 70 4.20 -6.67 8.82
N PRO A 71 5.01 -7.53 9.47
CA PRO A 71 5.43 -7.36 10.85
C PRO A 71 6.15 -6.02 11.10
N GLU A 72 6.76 -5.43 10.07
CA GLU A 72 7.43 -4.13 10.15
C GLU A 72 6.47 -2.99 10.50
N SER A 73 5.17 -3.12 10.19
CA SER A 73 4.12 -2.18 10.60
C SER A 73 3.88 -2.13 12.11
N LEU A 74 4.50 -3.04 12.87
CA LEU A 74 4.45 -3.07 14.32
C LEU A 74 5.49 -2.12 14.94
N ILE A 75 6.53 -1.74 14.20
CA ILE A 75 7.58 -0.83 14.68
C ILE A 75 6.97 0.52 15.06
N GLY A 76 7.26 0.98 16.28
CA GLY A 76 6.74 2.22 16.85
C GLY A 76 5.41 2.08 17.59
N LYS A 77 4.68 0.97 17.45
CA LYS A 77 3.43 0.72 18.19
C LYS A 77 3.70 0.31 19.64
N GLU A 78 2.68 0.50 20.48
CA GLU A 78 2.67 0.02 21.86
C GLU A 78 2.19 -1.44 21.92
N ALA A 79 2.80 -2.21 22.82
CA ALA A 79 2.42 -3.56 23.16
C ALA A 79 2.21 -3.67 24.68
N MET A 80 1.24 -4.48 25.10
CA MET A 80 1.00 -4.76 26.52
C MET A 80 1.71 -6.05 26.92
N VAL A 81 2.51 -6.01 27.99
CA VAL A 81 3.17 -7.19 28.53
C VAL A 81 2.13 -8.13 29.14
N VAL A 82 2.06 -9.37 28.65
CA VAL A 82 1.15 -10.40 29.19
C VAL A 82 1.89 -11.46 30.01
N GLU A 83 3.17 -11.67 29.70
CA GLU A 83 4.13 -12.45 30.45
C GLU A 83 5.37 -11.57 30.67
N GLU A 84 5.91 -11.57 31.89
CA GLU A 84 7.01 -10.69 32.29
C GLU A 84 8.19 -10.78 31.32
N LEU A 85 8.74 -9.62 30.95
CA LEU A 85 9.92 -9.54 30.09
C LEU A 85 11.17 -9.50 30.96
N SER A 86 11.95 -10.58 31.00
CA SER A 86 13.24 -10.62 31.71
C SER A 86 14.28 -11.56 31.05
N PRO A 87 15.03 -11.07 30.04
CA PRO A 87 14.66 -10.00 29.12
C PRO A 87 13.60 -10.47 28.12
N LYS A 88 13.35 -11.79 28.01
CA LYS A 88 12.36 -12.39 27.09
C LYS A 88 11.03 -12.63 27.80
N GLY A 89 9.95 -12.64 27.03
CA GLY A 89 8.60 -13.00 27.48
C GLY A 89 7.60 -12.74 26.36
N VAL A 90 6.35 -12.45 26.70
CA VAL A 90 5.25 -12.33 25.73
C VAL A 90 4.52 -11.01 25.90
N VAL A 91 4.29 -10.34 24.76
CA VAL A 91 3.50 -9.11 24.66
C VAL A 91 2.28 -9.31 23.78
N LYS A 92 1.27 -8.50 24.00
CA LYS A 92 0.05 -8.43 23.19
C LYS A 92 0.04 -7.15 22.38
N VAL A 93 -0.10 -7.27 21.06
CA VAL A 93 -0.25 -6.14 20.12
C VAL A 93 -1.62 -6.25 19.48
N GLY A 94 -2.53 -5.32 19.79
CA GLY A 94 -3.94 -5.46 19.39
C GLY A 94 -4.54 -6.75 19.95
N ASN A 95 -4.80 -7.74 19.08
CA ASN A 95 -5.33 -9.06 19.45
C ASN A 95 -4.32 -10.21 19.28
N GLU A 96 -3.06 -9.92 18.94
CA GLU A 96 -2.04 -10.93 18.67
C GLU A 96 -1.04 -11.04 19.83
N LEU A 97 -0.55 -12.26 20.07
CA LEU A 97 0.52 -12.54 21.03
C LEU A 97 1.84 -12.71 20.31
N TRP A 98 2.87 -12.04 20.82
CA TRP A 98 4.20 -11.99 20.22
C TRP A 98 5.27 -12.28 21.27
N ILE A 99 6.26 -13.08 20.89
CA ILE A 99 7.49 -13.24 21.68
C ILE A 99 8.25 -11.93 21.60
N ALA A 100 8.65 -11.39 22.74
CA ALA A 100 9.40 -10.14 22.80
C ALA A 100 10.67 -10.26 23.65
N GLU A 101 11.60 -9.35 23.39
CA GLU A 101 12.79 -9.13 24.21
C GLU A 101 12.93 -7.65 24.53
N CYS A 102 13.00 -7.35 25.82
CA CYS A 102 13.18 -6.01 26.33
C CYS A 102 14.67 -5.64 26.30
N ILE A 103 15.01 -4.61 25.54
CA ILE A 103 16.41 -4.20 25.36
C ILE A 103 16.92 -3.26 26.47
N ASN A 104 16.03 -2.67 27.27
CA ASN A 104 16.38 -1.72 28.34
C ASN A 104 16.01 -2.20 29.74
N GLY A 105 15.96 -3.52 29.95
CA GLY A 105 15.79 -4.13 31.27
C GLY A 105 14.58 -5.05 31.35
N MET A 106 13.81 -4.92 32.43
CA MET A 106 12.64 -5.77 32.70
C MET A 106 11.35 -4.97 32.57
N ALA A 107 10.28 -5.63 32.13
CA ALA A 107 8.94 -5.05 32.11
C ALA A 107 7.94 -6.03 32.72
N LYS A 108 7.15 -5.54 33.67
CA LYS A 108 6.19 -6.37 34.42
C LYS A 108 4.93 -6.63 33.62
N ARG A 109 4.21 -7.69 33.98
CA ARG A 109 2.88 -7.98 33.44
C ARG A 109 1.97 -6.76 33.56
N ARG A 110 1.22 -6.47 32.48
CA ARG A 110 0.35 -5.30 32.27
C ARG A 110 1.06 -3.96 32.01
N GLU A 111 2.39 -3.91 32.01
CA GLU A 111 3.11 -2.71 31.56
C GLU A 111 3.02 -2.55 30.04
N LYS A 112 3.17 -1.32 29.57
CA LYS A 112 3.27 -1.00 28.14
C LYS A 112 4.72 -0.86 27.73
N VAL A 113 5.04 -1.39 26.55
CA VAL A 113 6.37 -1.29 25.94
C VAL A 113 6.23 -0.85 24.49
N LYS A 114 7.23 -0.15 23.97
CA LYS A 114 7.27 0.31 22.59
C LYS A 114 8.08 -0.66 21.74
N ILE A 115 7.51 -1.07 20.61
CA ILE A 115 8.18 -1.93 19.64
C ILE A 115 9.18 -1.08 18.85
N ILE A 116 10.41 -1.56 18.72
CA ILE A 116 11.51 -0.82 18.09
C ILE A 116 12.04 -1.54 16.86
N GLU A 117 11.97 -2.87 16.87
CA GLU A 117 12.45 -3.70 15.78
C GLU A 117 11.61 -4.98 15.72
N VAL A 118 11.48 -5.55 14.53
CA VAL A 118 10.95 -6.90 14.33
C VAL A 118 12.03 -7.79 13.74
N ARG A 119 12.32 -8.91 14.41
CA ARG A 119 13.28 -9.93 13.98
C ARG A 119 12.56 -11.27 13.78
N GLY A 120 12.09 -11.50 12.56
CA GLY A 120 11.29 -12.68 12.24
C GLY A 120 10.01 -12.71 13.07
N THR A 121 9.86 -13.72 13.93
CA THR A 121 8.69 -13.89 14.81
C THR A 121 8.89 -13.29 16.21
N LYS A 122 9.93 -12.48 16.41
CA LYS A 122 10.29 -11.87 17.69
C LYS A 122 10.29 -10.34 17.60
N LEU A 123 9.74 -9.68 18.60
CA LEU A 123 9.77 -8.22 18.73
C LEU A 123 10.88 -7.76 19.67
N LEU A 124 11.62 -6.73 19.29
CA LEU A 124 12.45 -6.00 20.24
C LEU A 124 11.65 -4.81 20.77
N VAL A 125 11.61 -4.70 22.09
CA VAL A 125 10.79 -3.70 22.78
C VAL A 125 11.60 -2.91 23.79
N LYS A 126 11.18 -1.67 24.05
CA LYS A 126 11.74 -0.81 25.09
C LYS A 126 10.64 -0.34 26.01
N ARG A 127 10.85 -0.44 27.32
CA ARG A 127 9.99 0.16 28.34
C ARG A 127 10.01 1.67 28.18
N GLN A 128 8.83 2.30 28.08
CA GLN A 128 8.73 3.75 28.19
C GLN A 128 8.99 4.13 29.65
N GLU A 129 9.92 5.07 29.85
CA GLU A 129 10.15 5.69 31.17
C GLU A 129 8.90 6.43 31.65
#